data_AF-A0A8C9PDS6-F1
#
_entry.id   AF-A0A8C9PDS6-F1
#
_cell.length_a   1.000
_cell.length_b   1.000
_cell.length_c   1.000
_cell.angle_alpha   90.00
_cell.angle_beta   90.00
_cell.angle_gamma   90.00
#
_symmetry.space_group_name_H-M   'P 1'
#
loop_
_entity.id
_entity.type
_entity.pdbx_description
1 polymer ?
#
loop_
_entity_poly.entity_id
_entity_poly.type
_entity_poly.pdbx_seq_one_letter_code
_entity_poly.pdbx_strand_id
1 'polypeptide(L)'
;MSPTPPLFSLPEARMRFTKSTREALNNKNIKPLLCTFSQLPGSENEKKCTLDQAFRGVLEEEIINHSSCENVLAIISLAIGGVTEGICTASTPFVLLGDVLDCLPLDQCDTIFTFVEKNVATWKSSTFYSAGKNYLLRMCNDLLRRLSKSQNTVFCGRIQLFLARLFPLSEKSGLNLQSQFNLENVTVFNTNEQESTLGQKHTEDREEGMDVEEGEMGDDEAPTTWITSGTQCNAMRRFHGKLFSR
;
A
#
# COMPACT_ATOMS: atom_id res chain seq x y z
N MET A 1 -48.06 27.18 -16.98
CA MET A 1 -46.64 27.45 -16.66
C MET A 1 -46.06 26.14 -16.13
N SER A 2 -45.26 25.45 -16.94
CA SER A 2 -44.48 24.31 -16.47
C SER A 2 -43.50 24.81 -15.40
N PRO A 3 -43.39 24.15 -14.22
CA PRO A 3 -42.44 24.56 -13.21
C PRO A 3 -41.03 24.44 -13.79
N THR A 4 -40.28 25.54 -13.78
CA THR A 4 -38.85 25.54 -14.05
C THR A 4 -38.20 24.45 -13.18
N PRO A 5 -37.42 23.52 -13.76
CA PRO A 5 -36.77 22.49 -12.98
C PRO A 5 -35.90 23.17 -11.92
N PRO A 6 -35.87 22.64 -10.68
CA PRO A 6 -35.10 23.23 -9.60
C PRO A 6 -33.62 23.29 -10.01
N LEU A 7 -33.09 24.50 -10.11
CA LEU A 7 -31.68 24.73 -10.44
C LEU A 7 -30.80 24.25 -9.28
N PHE A 8 -29.68 23.61 -9.58
CA PHE A 8 -28.73 23.18 -8.58
C PHE A 8 -28.01 24.39 -7.97
N SER A 9 -28.28 24.67 -6.70
CA SER A 9 -27.59 25.72 -5.95
C SER A 9 -26.37 25.13 -5.23
N LEU A 10 -25.17 25.39 -5.76
CA LEU A 10 -23.90 24.91 -5.19
C LEU A 10 -23.71 25.29 -3.70
N PRO A 11 -23.95 26.54 -3.26
CA PRO A 11 -23.76 26.91 -1.85
C PRO A 11 -24.73 26.18 -0.92
N GLU A 12 -25.99 26.02 -1.34
CA GLU A 12 -27.01 25.33 -0.55
C GLU A 12 -26.73 23.83 -0.47
N ALA A 13 -26.37 23.21 -1.60
CA ALA A 13 -26.00 21.80 -1.66
C ALA A 13 -24.79 21.52 -0.77
N ARG A 14 -23.75 22.36 -0.82
CA ARG A 14 -22.58 22.23 0.06
C ARG A 14 -22.98 22.31 1.53
N MET A 15 -23.79 23.30 1.92
CA MET A 15 -24.24 23.45 3.31
C MET A 15 -25.01 22.21 3.79
N ARG A 16 -25.94 21.70 2.98
CA ARG A 16 -26.73 20.50 3.31
C ARG A 16 -25.85 19.26 3.42
N PHE A 17 -24.93 19.04 2.48
CA PHE A 17 -24.01 17.92 2.54
C PHE A 17 -23.07 18.02 3.74
N THR A 18 -22.49 19.19 4.03
CA THR A 18 -21.65 19.37 5.22
C THR A 18 -22.42 19.06 6.51
N LYS A 19 -23.67 19.53 6.64
CA LYS A 19 -24.52 19.21 7.80
C LYS A 19 -24.78 17.70 7.88
N SER A 20 -25.15 17.07 6.76
CA SER A 20 -25.41 15.64 6.70
C SER A 20 -24.17 14.80 6.98
N THR A 21 -22.97 15.25 6.59
CA THR A 21 -21.70 14.58 6.88
C THR A 21 -21.42 14.61 8.38
N ARG A 22 -21.67 15.73 9.07
CA ARG A 22 -21.54 15.81 10.53
C ARG A 22 -22.55 14.91 11.25
N GLU A 23 -23.80 14.89 10.79
CA GLU A 23 -24.82 13.97 11.31
C GLU A 23 -24.44 12.49 11.08
N ALA A 24 -23.88 12.17 9.91
CA ALA A 24 -23.39 10.83 9.60
C ALA A 24 -22.20 10.43 10.47
N LEU A 25 -21.30 11.37 10.77
CA LEU A 25 -20.15 11.16 11.65
C LEU A 25 -20.59 10.84 13.07
N ASN A 26 -21.51 11.64 13.64
CA ASN A 26 -22.03 11.43 14.99
C ASN A 26 -22.77 10.09 15.15
N ASN A 27 -23.54 9.71 14.13
CA ASN A 27 -24.33 8.48 14.15
C ASN A 27 -23.58 7.25 13.61
N LYS A 28 -22.35 7.41 13.12
CA LYS A 28 -21.57 6.41 12.38
C LYS A 28 -22.40 5.69 11.29
N ASN A 29 -23.24 6.45 10.60
CA ASN A 29 -24.23 5.91 9.67
C ASN A 29 -24.31 6.75 8.39
N ILE A 30 -24.32 6.08 7.24
CA ILE A 30 -24.37 6.73 5.92
C ILE A 30 -25.78 7.16 5.49
N LYS A 31 -26.84 6.65 6.13
CA LYS A 31 -28.24 6.95 5.76
C LYS A 31 -28.58 8.44 5.60
N PRO A 32 -28.10 9.36 6.48
CA PRO A 32 -28.34 10.80 6.31
C PRO A 32 -27.81 11.33 4.97
N LEU A 33 -26.63 10.84 4.55
CA LEU A 33 -25.99 11.25 3.29
C LEU A 33 -26.78 10.78 2.07
N LEU A 34 -27.27 9.53 2.09
CA LEU A 34 -28.12 8.98 1.02
C LEU A 34 -29.43 9.77 0.89
N CYS A 35 -30.05 10.08 2.03
CA CYS A 35 -31.26 10.90 2.08
C CYS A 35 -31.02 12.28 1.46
N THR A 36 -29.95 12.97 1.87
CA THR A 36 -29.60 14.29 1.34
C THR A 36 -29.26 14.25 -0.16
N PHE A 37 -28.54 13.21 -0.61
CA PHE A 37 -28.12 13.05 -1.99
C PHE A 37 -29.32 12.84 -2.94
N SER A 38 -30.32 12.06 -2.52
CA SER A 38 -31.55 11.83 -3.30
C SER A 38 -32.46 13.05 -3.36
N GLN A 39 -32.51 13.87 -2.31
CA GLN A 39 -33.36 15.05 -2.23
C GLN A 39 -32.83 16.26 -3.00
N LEU A 40 -31.52 16.33 -3.23
CA LEU A 40 -30.93 17.45 -3.96
C LEU A 40 -31.27 17.38 -5.46
N PRO A 41 -31.62 18.50 -6.12
CA PRO A 41 -31.69 18.56 -7.57
C PRO A 41 -30.28 18.52 -8.18
N GLY A 42 -30.17 18.46 -9.51
CA GLY A 42 -28.88 18.50 -10.23
C GLY A 42 -28.37 17.14 -10.70
N SER A 43 -27.27 17.16 -11.45
CA SER A 43 -26.68 15.94 -12.01
C SER A 43 -25.95 15.14 -10.92
N GLU A 44 -25.90 13.82 -11.11
CA GLU A 44 -25.18 12.91 -10.21
C GLU A 44 -23.71 13.31 -10.01
N ASN A 45 -23.05 13.80 -11.07
CA ASN A 45 -21.66 14.22 -11.00
C ASN A 45 -21.46 15.50 -10.18
N GLU A 46 -22.36 16.48 -10.30
CA GLU A 46 -22.31 17.71 -9.49
C GLU A 46 -22.54 17.40 -8.02
N LYS A 47 -23.52 16.54 -7.71
CA LYS A 47 -23.79 16.08 -6.35
C LYS A 47 -22.59 15.35 -5.75
N LYS A 48 -22.01 14.40 -6.49
CA LYS A 48 -20.81 13.65 -6.10
C LYS A 48 -19.66 14.58 -5.78
N CYS A 49 -19.34 15.50 -6.71
CA CYS A 49 -18.26 16.45 -6.52
C CYS A 49 -18.50 17.37 -5.30
N THR A 50 -19.74 17.81 -5.10
CA THR A 50 -20.10 18.65 -3.95
C THR A 50 -19.97 17.88 -2.64
N LEU A 51 -20.38 16.60 -2.62
CA LEU A 51 -20.25 15.73 -1.47
C LEU A 51 -18.77 15.40 -1.17
N ASP A 52 -17.98 15.12 -2.20
CA ASP A 52 -16.53 14.89 -2.07
C ASP A 52 -15.84 16.11 -1.43
N GLN A 53 -16.23 17.33 -1.84
CA GLN A 53 -15.74 18.57 -1.25
C GLN A 53 -16.25 18.78 0.18
N ALA A 54 -17.48 18.37 0.48
CA ALA A 54 -18.03 18.44 1.83
C ALA A 54 -17.28 17.49 2.79
N PHE A 55 -16.90 16.29 2.34
CA PHE A 55 -16.05 15.38 3.11
C PHE A 55 -14.68 16.01 3.41
N ARG A 56 -14.04 16.62 2.42
CA ARG A 56 -12.77 17.34 2.64
C ARG A 56 -12.89 18.48 3.63
N GLY A 57 -13.94 19.30 3.51
CA GLY A 57 -14.15 20.42 4.42
C GLY A 57 -14.38 19.99 5.87
N VAL A 58 -15.18 18.94 6.11
CA VAL A 58 -15.37 18.39 7.46
C VAL A 58 -14.08 17.76 7.98
N LEU A 59 -13.34 17.06 7.14
CA LEU A 59 -12.04 16.49 7.50
C LEU A 59 -11.03 17.57 7.90
N GLU A 60 -10.96 18.66 7.14
CA GLU A 60 -10.09 19.80 7.42
C GLU A 60 -10.45 20.45 8.77
N GLU A 61 -11.74 20.63 9.07
CA GLU A 61 -12.22 21.10 10.38
C GLU A 61 -11.75 20.17 11.51
N GLU A 62 -11.85 18.84 11.35
CA GLU A 62 -11.38 17.88 12.36
C GLU A 62 -9.84 17.91 12.55
N ILE A 63 -9.08 18.12 11.48
CA ILE A 63 -7.62 18.25 11.55
C ILE A 63 -7.23 19.53 12.29
N ILE A 64 -7.86 20.67 11.96
CA ILE A 64 -7.61 21.97 12.59
C ILE A 64 -7.98 21.94 14.08
N ASN A 65 -9.07 21.28 14.44
CA ASN A 65 -9.53 21.15 15.82
C ASN A 65 -8.68 20.17 16.65
N HIS A 66 -7.65 19.54 16.06
CA HIS A 66 -6.86 18.48 16.68
C HIS A 66 -7.73 17.36 17.28
N SER A 67 -8.80 17.01 16.56
CA SER A 67 -9.70 15.92 16.95
C SER A 67 -8.99 14.57 16.98
N SER A 68 -9.64 13.57 17.59
CA SER A 68 -9.11 12.22 17.65
C SER A 68 -8.95 11.60 16.25
N CYS A 69 -7.92 10.76 16.09
CA CYS A 69 -7.76 9.94 14.88
C CYS A 69 -9.00 9.10 14.57
N GLU A 70 -9.83 8.78 15.56
CA GLU A 70 -11.08 8.03 15.37
C GLU A 70 -12.08 8.79 14.50
N ASN A 71 -12.24 10.11 14.69
CA ASN A 71 -13.14 10.92 13.87
C ASN A 71 -12.65 10.97 12.42
N VAL A 72 -11.35 11.20 12.23
CA VAL A 72 -10.70 11.21 10.91
C VAL A 72 -10.92 9.87 10.18
N LEU A 73 -10.70 8.76 10.87
CA LEU A 73 -10.91 7.41 10.32
C LEU A 73 -12.38 7.12 10.06
N ALA A 74 -13.30 7.61 10.89
CA ALA A 74 -14.74 7.48 10.68
C ALA A 74 -15.19 8.24 9.43
N ILE A 75 -14.68 9.45 9.18
CA ILE A 75 -14.94 10.21 7.94
C ILE A 75 -14.48 9.42 6.71
N ILE A 76 -13.26 8.88 6.73
CA ILE A 76 -12.74 8.08 5.62
C ILE A 76 -13.58 6.81 5.42
N SER A 77 -14.01 6.16 6.51
CA SER A 77 -14.88 4.98 6.45
C SER A 77 -16.26 5.30 5.85
N LEU A 78 -16.84 6.45 6.19
CA LEU A 78 -18.07 6.95 5.57
C LEU A 78 -17.87 7.25 4.08
N ALA A 79 -16.72 7.79 3.68
CA ALA A 79 -16.41 8.01 2.28
C ALA A 79 -16.29 6.69 1.50
N ILE A 80 -15.67 5.65 2.08
CA ILE A 80 -15.64 4.30 1.50
C ILE A 80 -17.07 3.77 1.31
N GLY A 81 -17.91 3.89 2.35
CA GLY A 81 -19.33 3.55 2.27
C GLY A 81 -20.08 4.34 1.19
N GLY A 82 -19.75 5.63 1.02
CA GLY A 82 -20.35 6.47 0.00
C GLY A 82 -19.99 6.04 -1.41
N VAL A 83 -18.78 5.50 -1.61
CA VAL A 83 -18.40 4.91 -2.89
C VAL A 83 -19.15 3.60 -3.12
N THR A 84 -19.32 2.75 -2.10
CA THR A 84 -20.08 1.49 -2.26
C THR A 84 -21.55 1.72 -2.56
N GLU A 85 -22.15 2.76 -2.00
CA GLU A 85 -23.53 3.18 -2.29
C GLU A 85 -23.65 4.03 -3.57
N GLY A 86 -22.52 4.35 -4.22
CA GLY A 86 -22.50 5.07 -5.49
C GLY A 86 -22.74 6.58 -5.39
N ILE A 87 -22.68 7.18 -4.20
CA ILE A 87 -22.87 8.63 -3.97
C ILE A 87 -21.55 9.43 -3.93
N CYS A 88 -20.40 8.75 -3.86
CA CYS A 88 -19.08 9.38 -3.87
C CYS A 88 -18.21 8.91 -5.04
N THR A 89 -17.20 9.71 -5.36
CA THR A 89 -16.19 9.32 -6.35
C THR A 89 -15.23 8.28 -5.78
N ALA A 90 -14.86 7.26 -6.57
CA ALA A 90 -13.97 6.19 -6.13
C ALA A 90 -12.58 6.67 -5.66
N SER A 91 -12.14 7.85 -6.13
CA SER A 91 -10.88 8.47 -5.69
C SER A 91 -10.96 9.14 -4.32
N THR A 92 -12.16 9.49 -3.84
CA THR A 92 -12.36 10.37 -2.67
C THR A 92 -11.68 9.83 -1.40
N PRO A 93 -11.86 8.56 -1.00
CA PRO A 93 -11.20 8.06 0.21
C PRO A 93 -9.68 8.14 0.15
N PHE A 94 -9.10 7.98 -1.05
CA PHE A 94 -7.65 8.05 -1.23
C PHE A 94 -7.12 9.46 -1.12
N VAL A 95 -7.85 10.46 -1.62
CA VAL A 95 -7.38 11.84 -1.47
C VAL A 95 -7.54 12.30 -0.02
N LEU A 96 -8.64 11.93 0.65
CA LEU A 96 -8.81 12.20 2.08
C LEU A 96 -7.69 11.56 2.91
N LEU A 97 -7.32 10.32 2.62
CA LEU A 97 -6.18 9.65 3.27
C LEU A 97 -4.87 10.41 3.03
N GLY A 98 -4.65 10.93 1.82
CA GLY A 98 -3.44 11.67 1.47
C GLY A 98 -3.36 12.98 2.25
N ASP A 99 -4.44 13.75 2.22
CA ASP A 99 -4.56 15.03 2.93
C ASP A 99 -4.31 14.82 4.44
N VAL A 100 -4.87 13.75 5.05
CA VAL A 100 -4.63 13.40 6.46
C VAL A 100 -3.18 13.06 6.72
N LEU A 101 -2.61 12.14 5.93
CA LEU A 101 -1.26 11.67 6.18
C LEU A 101 -0.26 12.82 6.05
N ASP A 102 -0.44 13.73 5.09
CA ASP A 102 0.43 14.90 4.89
C ASP A 102 0.32 15.94 6.01
N CYS A 103 -0.87 16.12 6.60
CA CYS A 103 -1.08 17.09 7.67
C CYS A 103 -0.70 16.58 9.08
N LEU A 104 -0.70 15.26 9.32
CA LEU A 104 -0.47 14.70 10.65
C LEU A 104 1.00 14.40 10.96
N PRO A 105 1.45 14.46 12.23
CA PRO A 105 2.77 14.00 12.63
C PRO A 105 2.90 12.46 12.58
N LEU A 106 4.14 11.96 12.57
CA LEU A 106 4.46 10.56 12.25
C LEU A 106 3.83 9.52 13.19
N ASP A 107 3.66 9.86 14.47
CA ASP A 107 3.00 9.04 15.48
C ASP A 107 1.54 8.75 15.14
N GLN A 108 0.81 9.77 14.68
CA GLN A 108 -0.57 9.60 14.23
C GLN A 108 -0.64 8.91 12.87
N CYS A 109 0.30 9.19 11.96
CA CYS A 109 0.39 8.49 10.68
C CYS A 109 0.47 6.97 10.82
N ASP A 110 1.14 6.45 11.85
CA ASP A 110 1.20 5.00 12.11
C ASP A 110 -0.19 4.40 12.44
N THR A 111 -0.97 5.12 13.24
CA THR A 111 -2.36 4.72 13.57
C THR A 111 -3.24 4.73 12.32
N ILE A 112 -3.15 5.78 11.50
CA ILE A 112 -3.89 5.88 10.23
C ILE A 112 -3.44 4.79 9.26
N PHE A 113 -2.13 4.51 9.17
CA PHE A 113 -1.61 3.48 8.28
C PHE A 113 -2.06 2.08 8.69
N THR A 114 -2.20 1.82 9.99
CA THR A 114 -2.78 0.57 10.51
C THR A 114 -4.21 0.37 10.00
N PHE A 115 -5.01 1.43 9.87
CA PHE A 115 -6.33 1.37 9.22
C PHE A 115 -6.22 1.04 7.73
N VAL A 116 -5.25 1.64 7.02
CA VAL A 116 -5.00 1.36 5.59
C VAL A 116 -4.64 -0.13 5.38
N GLU A 117 -3.76 -0.69 6.23
CA GLU A 117 -3.36 -2.10 6.19
C GLU A 117 -4.52 -3.06 6.43
N LYS A 118 -5.42 -2.74 7.37
CA LYS A 118 -6.62 -3.56 7.63
C LYS A 118 -7.58 -3.60 6.44
N ASN A 119 -7.60 -2.54 5.63
CA ASN A 119 -8.52 -2.38 4.50
C ASN A 119 -7.92 -2.82 3.13
N VAL A 120 -6.82 -3.59 3.11
CA VAL A 120 -6.18 -4.07 1.86
C VAL A 120 -7.18 -4.74 0.90
N ALA A 121 -8.10 -5.55 1.42
CA ALA A 121 -9.12 -6.22 0.60
C ALA A 121 -10.01 -5.20 -0.14
N THR A 122 -10.43 -4.13 0.56
CA THR A 122 -11.21 -3.02 -0.01
C THR A 122 -10.44 -2.33 -1.13
N TRP A 123 -9.15 -2.01 -0.90
CA TRP A 123 -8.30 -1.33 -1.87
C TRP A 123 -8.00 -2.16 -3.12
N LYS A 124 -8.00 -3.49 -3.00
CA LYS A 124 -7.79 -4.43 -4.11
C LYS A 124 -9.06 -4.75 -4.90
N SER A 125 -10.24 -4.36 -4.41
CA SER A 125 -11.49 -4.54 -5.17
C SER A 125 -11.48 -3.71 -6.46
N SER A 126 -12.21 -4.16 -7.47
CA SER A 126 -12.25 -3.52 -8.80
C SER A 126 -12.64 -2.05 -8.76
N THR A 127 -13.60 -1.70 -7.90
CA THR A 127 -14.09 -0.33 -7.69
C THR A 127 -12.98 0.63 -7.27
N PHE A 128 -12.10 0.18 -6.39
CA PHE A 128 -11.11 1.04 -5.75
C PHE A 128 -9.72 0.93 -6.40
N TYR A 129 -9.35 -0.24 -6.92
CA TYR A 129 -7.99 -0.51 -7.37
C TYR A 129 -7.53 0.41 -8.51
N SER A 130 -8.35 0.54 -9.56
CA SER A 130 -8.00 1.36 -10.72
C SER A 130 -7.90 2.85 -10.37
N ALA A 131 -8.84 3.34 -9.55
CA ALA A 131 -8.87 4.73 -9.12
C ALA A 131 -7.79 5.06 -8.07
N GLY A 132 -7.40 4.10 -7.24
CA GLY A 132 -6.65 4.32 -6.00
C GLY A 132 -5.17 3.97 -6.01
N LYS A 133 -4.74 3.04 -6.87
CA LYS A 133 -3.37 2.49 -6.79
C LYS A 133 -2.27 3.55 -6.87
N ASN A 134 -2.45 4.57 -7.71
CA ASN A 134 -1.49 5.66 -7.86
C ASN A 134 -1.51 6.63 -6.68
N TYR A 135 -2.64 6.77 -5.97
CA TYR A 135 -2.70 7.55 -4.74
C TYR A 135 -2.01 6.81 -3.60
N LEU A 136 -2.29 5.51 -3.43
CA LEU A 136 -1.63 4.67 -2.42
C LEU A 136 -0.12 4.67 -2.60
N LEU A 137 0.36 4.54 -3.84
CA LEU A 137 1.80 4.60 -4.14
C LEU A 137 2.41 5.95 -3.74
N ARG A 138 1.77 7.06 -4.09
CA ARG A 138 2.24 8.41 -3.75
C ARG A 138 2.30 8.61 -2.24
N MET A 139 1.21 8.35 -1.54
CA MET A 139 1.15 8.47 -0.07
C MET A 139 2.22 7.61 0.64
N CYS A 140 2.44 6.37 0.18
CA CYS A 140 3.47 5.51 0.74
C CYS A 140 4.88 6.09 0.50
N ASN A 141 5.15 6.60 -0.70
CA ASN A 141 6.44 7.22 -1.03
C ASN A 141 6.67 8.51 -0.22
N ASP A 142 5.63 9.32 -0.04
CA ASP A 142 5.71 10.55 0.75
C ASP A 142 5.96 10.24 2.24
N LEU A 143 5.31 9.20 2.78
CA LEU A 143 5.62 8.69 4.12
C LEU A 143 7.06 8.19 4.21
N LEU A 144 7.53 7.36 3.27
CA LEU A 144 8.91 6.86 3.26
C LEU A 144 9.94 7.99 3.21
N ARG A 145 9.66 9.09 2.50
CA ARG A 145 10.53 10.29 2.47
C ARG A 145 10.55 11.03 3.81
N ARG A 146 9.43 11.04 4.55
CA ARG A 146 9.31 11.68 5.86
C ARG A 146 9.91 10.84 6.99
N LEU A 147 10.00 9.54 6.82
CA LEU A 147 10.58 8.64 7.81
C LEU A 147 12.10 8.72 7.81
N SER A 148 12.67 8.89 9.01
CA SER A 148 14.12 8.75 9.20
C SER A 148 14.54 7.29 9.01
N LYS A 149 15.61 7.07 8.23
CA LYS A 149 16.16 5.75 7.90
C LYS A 149 16.68 4.97 9.10
N SER A 150 16.92 5.61 10.25
CA SER A 150 17.54 4.97 11.42
C SER A 150 16.60 4.71 12.60
N GLN A 151 15.50 5.47 12.75
CA GLN A 151 14.61 5.36 13.93
C GLN A 151 13.29 4.65 13.63
N ASN A 152 12.75 4.80 12.43
CA ASN A 152 11.40 4.29 12.09
C ASN A 152 11.47 3.07 11.15
N THR A 153 12.43 2.17 11.39
CA THR A 153 12.69 1.01 10.51
C THR A 153 11.50 0.04 10.47
N VAL A 154 10.79 -0.15 11.59
CA VAL A 154 9.60 -1.00 11.68
C VAL A 154 8.46 -0.45 10.83
N PHE A 155 8.15 0.84 10.96
CA PHE A 155 7.08 1.47 10.20
C PHE A 155 7.39 1.53 8.69
N CYS A 156 8.65 1.82 8.34
CA CYS A 156 9.14 1.73 6.97
C CYS A 156 8.94 0.32 6.38
N GLY A 157 9.29 -0.73 7.13
CA GLY A 157 9.11 -2.12 6.70
C GLY A 157 7.64 -2.50 6.48
N ARG A 158 6.74 -2.01 7.33
CA ARG A 158 5.28 -2.18 7.18
C ARG A 158 4.75 -1.53 5.90
N ILE A 159 5.17 -0.30 5.60
CA ILE A 159 4.80 0.39 4.36
C ILE A 159 5.24 -0.39 3.13
N GLN A 160 6.47 -0.90 3.12
CA GLN A 160 6.98 -1.68 2.01
C GLN A 160 6.21 -3.00 1.86
N LEU A 161 5.93 -3.69 2.95
CA LEU A 161 5.15 -4.92 2.94
C LEU A 161 3.72 -4.69 2.43
N PHE A 162 3.10 -3.56 2.79
CA PHE A 162 1.81 -3.15 2.25
C PHE A 162 1.88 -2.95 0.73
N LEU A 163 2.87 -2.21 0.21
CA LEU A 163 3.06 -2.02 -1.23
C LEU A 163 3.24 -3.35 -1.97
N ALA A 164 4.06 -4.26 -1.42
CA ALA A 164 4.27 -5.59 -2.00
C ALA A 164 2.99 -6.44 -2.04
N ARG A 165 2.06 -6.25 -1.09
CA ARG A 165 0.76 -6.94 -1.05
C ARG A 165 -0.29 -6.30 -1.98
N LEU A 166 -0.20 -4.99 -2.16
CA LEU A 166 -1.13 -4.21 -2.98
C LEU A 166 -0.92 -4.47 -4.47
N PHE A 167 0.33 -4.49 -4.93
CA PHE A 167 0.68 -4.72 -6.34
C PHE A 167 0.86 -6.22 -6.61
N PRO A 168 -0.01 -6.87 -7.39
CA PRO A 168 0.24 -8.23 -7.83
C PRO A 168 1.54 -8.28 -8.65
N LEU A 169 2.32 -9.35 -8.51
CA LEU A 169 3.63 -9.54 -9.15
C LEU A 169 3.59 -9.45 -10.70
N SER A 170 2.39 -9.45 -11.29
CA SER A 170 2.12 -9.30 -12.72
C SER A 170 1.97 -7.86 -13.21
N GLU A 171 1.92 -6.84 -12.33
CA GLU A 171 1.93 -5.45 -12.79
C GLU A 171 3.31 -5.00 -13.28
N LYS A 172 3.34 -4.25 -14.39
CA LYS A 172 4.57 -3.65 -14.96
C LYS A 172 5.45 -2.91 -13.94
N SER A 173 4.87 -2.39 -12.86
CA SER A 173 5.56 -1.70 -11.75
C SER A 173 6.40 -2.63 -10.86
N GLY A 174 6.03 -3.90 -10.70
CA GLY A 174 6.80 -4.92 -9.98
C GLY A 174 7.79 -5.68 -10.85
N LEU A 175 7.76 -5.45 -12.16
CA LEU A 175 8.60 -6.14 -13.12
C LEU A 175 9.88 -5.34 -13.40
N ASN A 176 11.02 -6.03 -13.42
CA ASN A 176 12.26 -5.45 -13.92
C ASN A 176 12.29 -5.48 -15.46
N LEU A 177 11.38 -4.74 -16.10
CA LEU A 177 11.19 -4.75 -17.56
C LEU A 177 12.45 -4.36 -18.35
N GLN A 178 13.37 -3.63 -17.71
CA GLN A 178 14.62 -3.17 -18.29
C GLN A 178 15.76 -4.20 -18.13
N SER A 179 15.49 -5.33 -17.46
CA SER A 179 16.43 -6.43 -17.22
C SER A 179 17.79 -5.99 -16.66
N GLN A 180 17.81 -4.94 -15.83
CA GLN A 180 19.03 -4.48 -15.16
C GLN A 180 19.35 -5.41 -14.00
N PHE A 181 20.45 -6.17 -14.12
CA PHE A 181 20.94 -7.03 -13.06
C PHE A 181 21.70 -6.18 -12.03
N ASN A 182 21.46 -6.39 -10.74
CA ASN A 182 22.30 -5.82 -9.68
C ASN A 182 23.66 -6.54 -9.72
N LEU A 183 24.67 -5.90 -10.30
CA LEU A 183 26.05 -6.40 -10.37
C LEU A 183 26.87 -6.07 -9.10
N GLU A 184 26.27 -5.40 -8.12
CA GLU A 184 26.92 -5.02 -6.86
C GLU A 184 27.27 -6.22 -5.96
N ASN A 185 26.65 -7.39 -6.18
CA ASN A 185 27.07 -8.63 -5.54
C ASN A 185 28.31 -9.18 -6.26
N VAL A 186 29.48 -8.69 -5.87
CA VAL A 186 30.77 -9.26 -6.28
C VAL A 186 31.14 -10.38 -5.30
N THR A 187 30.94 -11.64 -5.70
CA THR A 187 31.57 -12.78 -5.03
C THR A 187 33.06 -12.77 -5.36
N VAL A 188 33.88 -12.24 -4.45
CA VAL A 188 35.33 -12.33 -4.55
C VAL A 188 35.73 -13.76 -4.19
N PHE A 189 36.12 -14.55 -5.18
CA PHE A 189 36.72 -15.87 -4.94
C PHE A 189 38.16 -15.65 -4.44
N ASN A 190 38.48 -16.20 -3.27
CA ASN A 190 39.85 -16.15 -2.77
C ASN A 190 40.74 -16.97 -3.70
N THR A 191 41.67 -16.31 -4.40
CA THR A 191 42.60 -16.94 -5.35
C THR A 191 43.87 -17.44 -4.67
N ASN A 192 44.02 -17.16 -3.37
CA ASN A 192 45.11 -17.69 -2.57
C ASN A 192 44.70 -19.04 -1.99
N GLU A 193 45.27 -20.11 -2.52
CA GLU A 193 45.13 -21.48 -1.99
C GLU A 193 45.55 -21.61 -0.52
N GLN A 194 46.21 -20.60 0.04
CA GLN A 194 46.77 -20.58 1.39
C GLN A 194 45.85 -20.00 2.48
N GLU A 195 44.67 -19.47 2.14
CA GLU A 195 43.66 -19.02 3.12
C GLU A 195 42.27 -19.65 2.85
N SER A 196 42.25 -20.93 2.48
CA SER A 196 41.02 -21.71 2.53
C SER A 196 40.83 -22.29 3.92
N THR A 197 39.81 -21.82 4.64
CA THR A 197 39.38 -22.35 5.94
C THR A 197 38.64 -23.69 5.84
N LEU A 198 38.60 -24.33 4.65
CA LEU A 198 37.88 -25.59 4.38
C LEU A 198 38.81 -26.81 4.19
N GLY A 199 39.96 -26.84 4.85
CA GLY A 199 40.87 -27.99 4.73
C GLY A 199 41.86 -28.12 5.88
N GLN A 200 41.40 -28.47 7.08
CA GLN A 200 42.29 -29.08 8.07
C GLN A 200 42.68 -30.48 7.59
N LYS A 201 43.89 -30.62 7.04
CA LYS A 201 44.55 -31.92 6.87
C LYS A 201 44.96 -32.44 8.24
N HIS A 202 44.37 -33.54 8.66
CA HIS A 202 44.95 -34.45 9.66
C HIS A 202 46.04 -35.28 8.95
N THR A 203 47.30 -35.12 9.36
CA THR A 203 48.35 -36.16 9.30
C THR A 203 48.07 -37.12 10.49
N GLU A 204 48.29 -38.45 10.48
CA GLU A 204 49.37 -39.28 9.98
C GLU A 204 48.91 -40.75 9.75
N ASP A 205 49.68 -41.47 8.91
CA ASP A 205 50.07 -42.89 8.96
C ASP A 205 49.13 -44.08 8.66
N ARG A 206 49.59 -44.85 7.65
CA ARG A 206 49.84 -46.32 7.57
C ARG A 206 49.24 -47.07 6.37
N GLU A 207 50.14 -47.86 5.78
CA GLU A 207 50.01 -48.78 4.65
C GLU A 207 48.94 -49.86 4.88
N GLU A 208 48.20 -50.24 3.83
CA GLU A 208 48.05 -51.61 3.32
C GLU A 208 46.95 -51.69 2.25
N GLY A 209 47.28 -52.33 1.12
CA GLY A 209 46.41 -53.31 0.46
C GLY A 209 45.22 -52.84 -0.40
N MET A 210 45.34 -53.15 -1.70
CA MET A 210 44.42 -54.02 -2.46
C MET A 210 43.34 -53.38 -3.37
N ASP A 211 43.57 -53.64 -4.67
CA ASP A 211 42.68 -53.94 -5.80
C ASP A 211 41.69 -52.91 -6.39
N VAL A 212 41.63 -53.00 -7.72
CA VAL A 212 40.90 -52.19 -8.70
C VAL A 212 39.51 -52.79 -8.90
N GLU A 213 38.47 -51.97 -9.09
CA GLU A 213 37.33 -52.35 -9.93
C GLU A 213 36.68 -51.14 -10.62
N GLU A 214 36.56 -51.20 -11.95
CA GLU A 214 35.75 -50.32 -12.81
C GLU A 214 34.28 -50.77 -12.80
N GLY A 215 33.35 -49.81 -12.97
CA GLY A 215 31.91 -50.05 -13.25
C GLY A 215 31.01 -49.37 -12.23
N GLU A 216 29.80 -48.87 -12.51
CA GLU A 216 28.97 -48.66 -13.70
C GLU A 216 27.90 -47.64 -13.25
N MET A 217 27.32 -46.89 -14.19
CA MET A 217 26.32 -45.84 -13.97
C MET A 217 25.00 -46.42 -13.44
N GLY A 218 24.40 -45.80 -12.42
CA GLY A 218 23.06 -46.12 -11.93
C GLY A 218 22.35 -44.85 -11.43
N ASP A 219 21.25 -44.51 -12.09
CA ASP A 219 20.39 -43.35 -11.85
C ASP A 219 19.62 -43.43 -10.51
N ASP A 220 19.03 -42.27 -10.14
CA ASP A 220 18.02 -41.99 -9.10
C ASP A 220 18.50 -41.53 -7.71
N GLU A 221 18.49 -40.20 -7.49
CA GLU A 221 17.46 -39.54 -6.65
C GLU A 221 17.66 -38.01 -6.68
N ALA A 222 16.62 -37.27 -7.08
CA ALA A 222 16.63 -35.81 -7.06
C ALA A 222 16.41 -35.26 -5.63
N PRO A 223 17.30 -34.42 -5.07
CA PRO A 223 17.01 -33.73 -3.83
C PRO A 223 16.13 -32.50 -4.10
N THR A 224 14.88 -32.62 -3.64
CA THR A 224 13.88 -31.56 -3.45
C THR A 224 14.53 -30.26 -2.94
N THR A 225 14.69 -29.28 -3.84
CA THR A 225 15.28 -27.98 -3.49
C THR A 225 14.18 -26.98 -3.12
N TRP A 226 14.26 -26.53 -1.88
CA TRP A 226 13.41 -25.51 -1.26
C TRP A 226 13.62 -24.14 -1.93
N ILE A 227 12.99 -23.90 -3.08
CA ILE A 227 12.99 -22.60 -3.78
C ILE A 227 11.65 -21.90 -3.55
N THR A 228 11.39 -21.46 -2.31
CA THR A 228 10.24 -20.58 -2.04
C THR A 228 10.56 -19.37 -1.15
N SER A 229 11.73 -19.33 -0.50
CA SER A 229 12.12 -18.19 0.36
C SER A 229 13.00 -17.13 -0.33
N GLY A 230 13.85 -17.53 -1.30
CA GLY A 230 14.80 -16.62 -1.95
C GLY A 230 14.19 -15.65 -2.96
N THR A 231 13.16 -16.08 -3.70
CA THR A 231 12.54 -15.29 -4.76
C THR A 231 11.76 -14.10 -4.20
N GLN A 232 11.14 -14.27 -3.03
CA GLN A 232 10.37 -13.21 -2.36
C GLN A 232 11.29 -12.13 -1.78
N CYS A 233 12.42 -12.52 -1.18
CA CYS A 233 13.45 -11.57 -0.69
C CYS A 233 14.10 -10.77 -1.82
N ASN A 234 14.35 -11.37 -2.98
CA ASN A 234 14.94 -10.67 -4.12
C ASN A 234 13.94 -9.76 -4.84
N ALA A 235 12.65 -10.14 -4.89
CA ALA A 235 11.59 -9.25 -5.35
C ALA A 235 11.48 -8.00 -4.45
N MET A 236 11.54 -8.19 -3.13
CA MET A 236 11.50 -7.10 -2.15
C MET A 236 12.68 -6.14 -2.30
N ARG A 237 13.91 -6.66 -2.45
CA ARG A 237 15.11 -5.84 -2.71
C ARG A 237 15.07 -5.10 -4.05
N ARG A 238 14.50 -5.70 -5.11
CA ARG A 238 14.34 -5.04 -6.42
C ARG A 238 13.27 -3.96 -6.41
N PHE A 239 12.17 -4.17 -5.67
CA PHE A 239 11.16 -3.13 -5.44
C PHE A 239 11.77 -1.94 -4.69
N HIS A 240 12.64 -2.23 -3.71
CA HIS A 240 13.37 -1.22 -2.94
C HIS A 240 14.31 -0.36 -3.82
N GLY A 241 15.09 -1.00 -4.72
CA GLY A 241 16.04 -0.28 -5.59
C GLY A 241 15.39 0.67 -6.61
N LYS A 242 14.19 0.37 -7.10
CA LYS A 242 13.50 1.21 -8.10
C LYS A 242 12.68 2.35 -7.51
N LEU A 243 12.19 2.22 -6.28
CA LEU A 243 11.44 3.28 -5.60
C LEU A 243 12.33 4.42 -5.10
N PHE A 244 13.61 4.14 -4.83
CA PHE A 244 14.57 5.07 -4.21
C PHE A 244 15.58 5.71 -5.18
N SER A 245 15.48 5.47 -6.49
CA SER A 245 16.44 5.98 -7.49
C SER A 245 15.93 7.19 -8.30
N ARG A 246 15.08 8.04 -7.71
CA ARG A 246 14.76 9.37 -8.24
C ARG A 246 14.68 10.40 -7.12
#